data_AF-A0A251Q1W1-F1
#
_entry.id   AF-A0A251Q1W1-F1
#
_cell.length_a   1.000
_cell.length_b   1.000
_cell.length_c   1.000
_cell.angle_alpha   90.00
_cell.angle_beta   90.00
_cell.angle_gamma   90.00
#
_symmetry.space_group_name_H-M   'P 1'
#
loop_
_entity.id
_entity.type
_entity.pdbx_description
1 polymer ?
#
loop_
_entity_poly.entity_id
_entity_poly.type
_entity_poly.pdbx_seq_one_letter_code
_entity_poly.pdbx_strand_id
1 'polypeptide(L)'
;CYINDGWFQIICDNSTGNPTPFLNRTNLEVQEISVEEYTLRVRNPITFSNCSNKPISRQTANLEGTPFAYSQKNIFTAVGCGVMATITSNSNGYVISSGCSSECNISTNRSDTCEAALPSSLSDFSTSFQDYGNYRTQSSCHYAFLADSDWFGNNSPNFSAIREMDYVPVMLEWSLFHSTTDVYGTFFEPNLTTIYGSHQPYCRSYYDSSSINESSRLECSCRRGYKGNPYLLDGCQVNVEKIKLFNSKELETATDHYNVDRILGQGGQGTVYKGMLTDGRIVAVKKSKVVDGGEVAQLINEIVILSQINHRNVVKLLGCCLETEVPLLVYEFIPKGTIYQYLHQQNEEWQMRLRIVAEVAGALSYLHSAAGFPIYHRDIKSTNILLDEEYRAKVADFGTSRSVSIDQTHLTTHQHGTFGYLDPDYFQSNQFTDKSDVYSFGVVLVELLTGEKLVSLARSPEVRGLVAYFNFSMEENRLFDIVDAQVKEEGVTEDILAVATLAKRCLDLSGKRRPTMKEVAMALEWIQKSVKASKLQQNQEEVEYVRNELICDCPWDVASESTGSGFNGGTASSKDSLPLLS
;
A
#
# COMPACT_ATOMS: atom_id res chain seq x y z
N CYS A 1 21.67 -14.49 6.86
CA CYS A 1 20.85 -15.59 7.40
C CYS A 1 20.37 -16.44 6.22
N TYR A 2 20.35 -17.76 6.36
CA TYR A 2 19.92 -18.69 5.30
C TYR A 2 19.10 -19.83 5.92
N ILE A 3 18.21 -20.43 5.13
CA ILE A 3 17.41 -21.60 5.52
C ILE A 3 18.32 -22.84 5.63
N ASN A 4 18.06 -23.72 6.61
CA ASN A 4 18.94 -24.82 7.05
C ASN A 4 19.43 -25.76 5.92
N ASP A 5 20.41 -26.63 6.23
CA ASP A 5 21.24 -27.48 5.34
C ASP A 5 22.38 -26.77 4.59
N GLY A 6 22.44 -25.44 4.58
CA GLY A 6 23.58 -24.72 4.01
C GLY A 6 23.65 -24.72 2.48
N TRP A 7 22.63 -25.27 1.80
CA TRP A 7 22.48 -25.15 0.34
C TRP A 7 22.28 -23.71 -0.11
N PHE A 8 21.60 -22.90 0.71
CA PHE A 8 21.38 -21.46 0.47
C PHE A 8 22.39 -20.57 1.20
N GLN A 9 23.43 -21.15 1.80
CA GLN A 9 24.45 -20.38 2.48
C GLN A 9 25.33 -19.67 1.47
N ILE A 10 25.40 -18.34 1.58
CA ILE A 10 26.30 -17.50 0.81
C ILE A 10 27.57 -17.24 1.62
N ILE A 11 28.73 -17.45 1.01
CA ILE A 11 30.05 -17.09 1.55
C ILE A 11 30.65 -16.03 0.63
N CYS A 12 31.19 -14.96 1.20
CA CYS A 12 31.90 -13.95 0.43
C CYS A 12 33.40 -14.19 0.46
N ASP A 13 34.03 -14.31 -0.70
CA ASP A 13 35.48 -14.23 -0.83
C ASP A 13 35.90 -12.76 -0.89
N ASN A 14 36.77 -12.35 0.04
CA ASN A 14 37.28 -10.99 0.15
C ASN A 14 38.70 -10.83 -0.44
N SER A 15 39.24 -11.87 -1.09
CA SER A 15 40.62 -11.90 -1.59
C SER A 15 40.93 -10.83 -2.66
N THR A 16 39.93 -10.35 -3.40
CA THR A 16 40.09 -9.43 -4.54
C THR A 16 39.71 -7.98 -4.25
N GLY A 17 39.46 -7.62 -2.98
CA GLY A 17 39.13 -6.25 -2.54
C GLY A 17 37.64 -5.89 -2.66
N ASN A 18 36.90 -6.55 -3.56
CA ASN A 18 35.44 -6.56 -3.57
C ASN A 18 34.94 -7.93 -3.10
N PRO A 19 34.00 -8.00 -2.13
CA PRO A 19 33.42 -9.27 -1.70
C PRO A 19 32.66 -9.94 -2.84
N THR A 20 33.10 -11.13 -3.25
CA THR A 20 32.41 -11.94 -4.28
C THR A 20 31.59 -13.04 -3.61
N PRO A 21 30.26 -13.09 -3.79
CA PRO A 21 29.42 -14.07 -3.11
C PRO A 21 29.38 -15.42 -3.85
N PHE A 22 29.48 -16.51 -3.10
CA PHE A 22 29.43 -17.89 -3.60
C PHE A 22 28.41 -18.71 -2.81
N LEU A 23 27.71 -19.63 -3.50
CA LEU A 23 26.99 -20.71 -2.82
C LEU A 23 28.00 -21.65 -2.15
N ASN A 24 27.91 -21.82 -0.83
CA ASN A 24 28.90 -22.57 -0.05
C ASN A 24 29.14 -23.99 -0.59
N ARG A 25 28.07 -24.74 -0.86
CA ARG A 25 28.16 -26.16 -1.19
C ARG A 25 28.51 -26.44 -2.66
N THR A 26 28.02 -25.62 -3.58
CA THR A 26 28.24 -25.81 -5.03
C THR A 26 29.39 -24.95 -5.56
N ASN A 27 29.91 -24.02 -4.76
CA ASN A 27 30.95 -23.06 -5.12
C ASN A 27 30.62 -22.24 -6.39
N LEU A 28 29.34 -21.97 -6.61
CA LEU A 28 28.85 -21.15 -7.72
C LEU A 28 28.89 -19.67 -7.34
N GLU A 29 29.54 -18.85 -8.17
CA GLU A 29 29.55 -17.39 -8.02
C GLU A 29 28.14 -16.83 -8.30
N VAL A 30 27.57 -16.18 -7.29
CA VAL A 30 26.22 -15.60 -7.33
C VAL A 30 26.30 -14.16 -7.83
N GLN A 31 25.42 -13.80 -8.76
CA GLN A 31 25.31 -12.45 -9.29
C GLN A 31 24.05 -11.74 -8.79
N GLU A 32 22.93 -12.46 -8.71
CA GLU A 32 21.64 -11.90 -8.30
C GLU A 32 20.77 -12.99 -7.66
N ILE A 33 19.96 -12.60 -6.67
CA ILE A 33 18.99 -13.47 -5.99
C ILE A 33 17.62 -12.78 -6.05
N SER A 34 16.62 -13.41 -6.66
CA SER A 34 15.23 -12.94 -6.63
C SER A 34 14.37 -13.90 -5.83
N VAL A 35 14.04 -13.50 -4.60
CA VAL A 35 13.17 -14.31 -3.72
C VAL A 35 11.72 -14.32 -4.21
N GLU A 36 11.30 -13.26 -4.90
CA GLU A 36 9.94 -13.13 -5.45
C GLU A 36 9.73 -14.02 -6.68
N GLU A 37 10.76 -14.19 -7.51
CA GLU A 37 10.70 -15.05 -8.71
C GLU A 37 11.21 -16.48 -8.47
N TYR A 38 11.78 -16.74 -7.30
CA TYR A 38 12.43 -18.02 -6.96
C TYR A 38 13.63 -18.34 -7.87
N THR A 39 14.38 -17.31 -8.27
CA THR A 39 15.49 -17.42 -9.24
C THR A 39 16.82 -16.90 -8.72
N LEU A 40 17.90 -17.57 -9.13
CA LEU A 40 19.29 -17.29 -8.75
C LEU A 40 20.15 -17.15 -10.00
N ARG A 41 20.74 -15.97 -10.25
CA ARG A 41 21.67 -15.79 -11.38
C ARG A 41 23.08 -16.12 -10.93
N VAL A 42 23.73 -17.06 -11.63
CA VAL A 42 25.09 -17.52 -11.32
C VAL A 42 25.99 -17.50 -12.55
N ARG A 43 27.30 -17.54 -12.35
CA ARG A 43 28.25 -17.68 -13.45
C ARG A 43 28.40 -19.13 -13.87
N ASN A 44 28.20 -19.37 -15.17
CA ASN A 44 28.30 -20.68 -15.80
C ASN A 44 29.43 -20.69 -16.84
N PRO A 45 30.30 -21.71 -16.88
CA PRO A 45 31.42 -21.73 -17.81
C PRO A 45 30.97 -21.82 -19.28
N ILE A 46 31.82 -21.29 -20.17
CA ILE A 46 31.71 -21.50 -21.62
C ILE A 46 32.53 -22.74 -22.00
N THR A 47 31.94 -23.63 -22.82
CA THR A 47 32.62 -24.82 -23.34
C THR A 47 33.25 -24.49 -24.69
N PHE A 48 34.55 -24.69 -24.82
CA PHE A 48 35.32 -24.41 -26.04
C PHE A 48 35.83 -25.71 -26.66
N SER A 49 35.88 -25.77 -28.00
CA SER A 49 36.47 -26.86 -28.77
C SER A 49 37.37 -26.28 -29.86
N ASN A 50 38.55 -26.86 -30.05
CA ASN A 50 39.53 -26.41 -31.06
C ASN A 50 39.97 -24.93 -30.95
N CYS A 51 39.98 -24.36 -29.74
CA CYS A 51 40.38 -22.98 -29.47
C CYS A 51 41.78 -22.91 -28.83
N SER A 52 42.74 -22.24 -29.48
CA SER A 52 44.06 -22.00 -28.90
C SER A 52 43.94 -21.10 -27.65
N ASN A 53 44.60 -21.48 -26.55
CA ASN A 53 44.63 -20.76 -25.25
C ASN A 53 43.36 -20.83 -24.38
N LYS A 54 42.33 -21.61 -24.74
CA LYS A 54 41.16 -21.86 -23.87
C LYS A 54 41.19 -23.31 -23.35
N PRO A 55 40.75 -23.57 -22.10
CA PRO A 55 40.67 -24.93 -21.60
C PRO A 55 39.67 -25.75 -22.41
N ILE A 56 40.01 -27.02 -22.69
CA ILE A 56 39.27 -27.91 -23.60
C ILE A 56 37.87 -28.24 -23.07
N SER A 57 37.65 -28.21 -21.75
CA SER A 57 36.34 -28.32 -21.13
C SER A 57 36.39 -27.84 -19.69
N ARG A 58 35.45 -26.99 -19.28
CA ARG A 58 35.18 -26.70 -17.87
C ARG A 58 33.90 -27.46 -17.51
N GLN A 59 33.96 -28.22 -16.42
CA GLN A 59 32.79 -28.96 -15.95
C GLN A 59 31.76 -27.96 -15.41
N THR A 60 30.54 -28.09 -15.91
CA THR A 60 29.35 -27.41 -15.38
C THR A 60 29.03 -27.96 -13.99
N ALA A 61 28.35 -27.16 -13.17
CA ALA A 61 27.96 -27.62 -11.84
C ALA A 61 26.83 -28.66 -11.97
N ASN A 62 27.06 -29.82 -11.36
CA ASN A 62 26.02 -30.83 -11.17
C ASN A 62 25.15 -30.43 -9.98
N LEU A 63 23.87 -30.13 -10.25
CA LEU A 63 22.88 -29.70 -9.28
C LEU A 63 21.92 -30.84 -8.89
N GLU A 64 22.17 -32.07 -9.33
CA GLU A 64 21.36 -33.23 -8.99
C GLU A 64 21.32 -33.46 -7.47
N GLY A 65 20.12 -33.67 -6.92
CA GLY A 65 19.90 -33.79 -5.48
C GLY A 65 20.01 -32.46 -4.70
N THR A 66 20.24 -31.34 -5.37
CA THR A 66 20.17 -30.00 -4.76
C THR A 66 18.78 -29.36 -4.95
N PRO A 67 18.46 -28.29 -4.21
CA PRO A 67 17.24 -27.52 -4.43
C PRO A 67 17.20 -26.72 -5.74
N PHE A 68 18.26 -26.73 -6.55
CA PHE A 68 18.43 -25.87 -7.72
C PHE A 68 18.33 -26.65 -9.04
N ALA A 69 17.74 -26.03 -10.06
CA ALA A 69 17.69 -26.53 -11.43
C ALA A 69 17.94 -25.40 -12.44
N TYR A 70 18.37 -25.74 -13.66
CA TYR A 70 18.53 -24.75 -14.73
C TYR A 70 17.16 -24.33 -15.26
N SER A 71 16.88 -23.02 -15.19
CA SER A 71 15.58 -22.46 -15.62
C SER A 71 15.40 -22.57 -17.14
N GLN A 72 14.15 -22.76 -17.58
CA GLN A 72 13.78 -22.71 -19.00
C GLN A 72 13.92 -21.31 -19.63
N LYS A 73 14.15 -20.26 -18.82
CA LYS A 73 14.50 -18.92 -19.32
C LYS A 73 15.89 -18.87 -19.99
N ASN A 74 16.75 -19.87 -19.78
CA ASN A 74 18.05 -19.89 -20.43
C ASN A 74 17.97 -20.43 -21.86
N ILE A 75 18.83 -19.91 -22.73
CA ILE A 75 19.01 -20.34 -24.12
C ILE A 75 20.38 -20.98 -24.25
N PHE A 76 20.42 -22.19 -24.82
CA PHE A 76 21.67 -22.83 -25.19
C PHE A 76 22.09 -22.33 -26.57
N THR A 77 23.26 -21.71 -26.64
CA THR A 77 23.77 -21.13 -27.89
C THR A 77 25.11 -21.75 -28.23
N ALA A 78 25.25 -22.18 -29.48
CA ALA A 78 26.51 -22.61 -30.04
C ALA A 78 26.94 -21.69 -31.18
N VAL A 79 28.24 -21.41 -31.22
CA VAL A 79 28.87 -20.52 -32.18
C VAL A 79 30.06 -21.23 -32.80
N GLY A 80 30.05 -21.31 -34.12
CA GLY A 80 31.07 -22.01 -34.87
C GLY A 80 30.51 -22.47 -36.20
N CYS A 81 31.39 -22.68 -37.18
CA CYS A 81 30.94 -23.06 -38.52
C CYS A 81 30.85 -24.58 -38.68
N GLY A 82 29.71 -25.09 -39.17
CA GLY A 82 29.58 -26.50 -39.52
C GLY A 82 29.68 -27.42 -38.30
N VAL A 83 29.13 -26.98 -37.17
CA VAL A 83 29.22 -27.70 -35.90
C VAL A 83 27.82 -27.99 -35.38
N MET A 84 27.62 -29.22 -34.92
CA MET A 84 26.48 -29.62 -34.11
C MET A 84 26.90 -29.63 -32.65
N ALA A 85 26.23 -28.84 -31.83
CA ALA A 85 26.45 -28.80 -30.39
C ALA A 85 25.24 -29.39 -29.69
N THR A 86 25.49 -30.32 -28.78
CA THR A 86 24.45 -30.99 -28.00
C THR A 86 24.75 -30.88 -26.52
N ILE A 87 23.70 -30.64 -25.74
CA ILE A 87 23.68 -30.83 -24.30
C ILE A 87 23.06 -32.20 -24.02
N THR A 88 23.72 -32.99 -23.19
CA THR A 88 23.24 -34.31 -22.76
C THR A 88 23.25 -34.38 -21.25
N SER A 89 22.15 -34.86 -20.69
CA SER A 89 22.00 -35.15 -19.27
C SER A 89 21.65 -36.62 -19.10
N ASN A 90 22.25 -37.26 -18.10
CA ASN A 90 21.95 -38.63 -17.73
C ASN A 90 21.50 -38.65 -16.28
N SER A 91 20.21 -38.49 -16.06
CA SER A 91 19.61 -38.58 -14.72
C SER A 91 18.67 -39.78 -14.68
N ASN A 92 18.82 -40.62 -13.64
CA ASN A 92 17.95 -41.77 -13.35
C ASN A 92 17.70 -42.75 -14.52
N GLY A 93 18.65 -42.89 -15.45
CA GLY A 93 18.58 -43.86 -16.55
C GLY A 93 17.89 -43.38 -17.83
N TYR A 94 17.43 -42.12 -17.88
CA TYR A 94 16.92 -41.48 -19.10
C TYR A 94 17.94 -40.48 -19.64
N VAL A 95 18.31 -40.63 -20.91
CA VAL A 95 19.17 -39.67 -21.60
C VAL A 95 18.30 -38.57 -22.19
N ILE A 96 18.43 -37.38 -21.63
CA ILE A 96 17.79 -36.18 -22.16
C ILE A 96 18.84 -35.44 -22.97
N SER A 97 18.52 -35.14 -24.23
CA SER A 97 19.42 -34.38 -25.11
C SER A 97 18.67 -33.28 -25.83
N SER A 98 19.31 -32.12 -25.94
CA SER A 98 18.88 -31.01 -26.79
C SER A 98 20.12 -30.48 -27.49
N GLY A 99 19.96 -29.87 -28.65
CA GLY A 99 21.09 -29.39 -29.41
C GLY A 99 20.67 -28.70 -30.68
N CYS A 100 21.63 -28.05 -31.30
CA CYS A 100 21.45 -27.35 -32.55
C CYS A 100 22.67 -27.55 -33.44
N SER A 101 22.50 -27.28 -34.73
CA SER A 101 23.59 -27.28 -35.70
C SER A 101 23.60 -25.97 -36.48
N SER A 102 24.78 -25.44 -36.73
CA SER A 102 25.00 -24.28 -37.60
C SER A 102 25.44 -24.74 -39.00
N GLU A 103 24.84 -24.14 -40.04
CA GLU A 103 25.26 -24.31 -41.42
C GLU A 103 25.79 -22.99 -41.97
N CYS A 104 26.97 -23.03 -42.59
CA CYS A 104 27.63 -21.84 -43.12
C CYS A 104 27.62 -21.83 -44.64
N ASN A 105 27.49 -20.64 -45.21
CA ASN A 105 27.72 -20.41 -46.62
C ASN A 105 28.98 -19.55 -46.78
N ILE A 106 30.02 -20.11 -47.43
CA ILE A 106 31.35 -19.50 -47.65
C ILE A 106 31.24 -18.10 -48.33
N SER A 107 30.11 -17.80 -48.96
CA SER A 107 29.91 -16.57 -49.73
C SER A 107 29.49 -15.32 -48.92
N THR A 108 28.96 -15.45 -47.69
CA THR A 108 28.28 -14.30 -47.03
C THR A 108 28.82 -13.84 -45.68
N ASN A 109 29.86 -14.47 -45.12
CA ASN A 109 30.48 -14.05 -43.84
C ASN A 109 29.44 -13.77 -42.72
N ARG A 110 28.32 -14.52 -42.73
CA ARG A 110 27.25 -14.40 -41.73
C ARG A 110 27.59 -15.28 -40.52
N SER A 111 27.22 -14.82 -39.33
CA SER A 111 27.51 -15.50 -38.07
C SER A 111 26.90 -16.91 -38.04
N ASP A 112 27.76 -17.91 -37.82
CA ASP A 112 27.37 -19.32 -37.76
C ASP A 112 26.91 -19.69 -36.35
N THR A 113 25.74 -19.19 -35.96
CA THR A 113 25.17 -19.39 -34.62
C THR A 113 23.93 -20.26 -34.68
N CYS A 114 23.76 -21.12 -33.69
CA CYS A 114 22.52 -21.86 -33.49
C CYS A 114 22.10 -21.80 -32.03
N GLU A 115 20.79 -21.86 -31.81
CA GLU A 115 20.18 -21.82 -30.48
C GLU A 115 19.25 -23.01 -30.30
N ALA A 116 19.20 -23.55 -29.09
CA ALA A 116 18.28 -24.61 -28.70
C ALA A 116 17.64 -24.28 -27.35
N ALA A 117 16.37 -24.65 -27.22
CA ALA A 117 15.67 -24.61 -25.95
C ALA A 117 16.17 -25.71 -25.00
N LEU A 118 16.13 -25.42 -23.71
CA LEU A 118 16.46 -26.39 -22.68
C LEU A 118 15.32 -27.40 -22.46
N PRO A 119 15.66 -28.68 -22.24
CA PRO A 119 14.73 -29.64 -21.65
C PRO A 119 14.25 -29.17 -20.26
N SER A 120 13.01 -29.51 -19.89
CA SER A 120 12.49 -29.26 -18.55
C SER A 120 13.28 -29.99 -17.47
N SER A 121 13.45 -29.37 -16.31
CA SER A 121 14.03 -29.97 -15.10
C SER A 121 15.48 -30.45 -15.25
N LEU A 122 16.27 -29.74 -16.05
CA LEU A 122 17.70 -30.02 -16.21
C LEU A 122 18.45 -29.65 -14.92
N SER A 123 19.09 -30.62 -14.27
CA SER A 123 19.90 -30.43 -13.05
C SER A 123 21.40 -30.62 -13.30
N ASP A 124 21.76 -31.33 -14.36
CA ASP A 124 23.15 -31.53 -14.81
C ASP A 124 23.17 -31.64 -16.34
N PHE A 125 24.27 -31.24 -16.97
CA PHE A 125 24.47 -31.46 -18.40
C PHE A 125 25.94 -31.41 -18.80
N SER A 126 26.29 -32.17 -19.82
CA SER A 126 27.56 -32.05 -20.53
C SER A 126 27.33 -31.53 -21.94
N THR A 127 28.22 -30.66 -22.42
CA THR A 127 28.21 -30.20 -23.81
C THR A 127 29.16 -31.04 -24.66
N SER A 128 28.70 -31.51 -25.81
CA SER A 128 29.53 -32.17 -26.83
C SER A 128 29.39 -31.49 -28.19
N PHE A 129 30.47 -31.54 -28.98
CA PHE A 129 30.52 -31.00 -30.33
C PHE A 129 30.76 -32.13 -31.33
N GLN A 130 30.05 -32.07 -32.45
CA GLN A 130 30.25 -32.92 -33.60
C GLN A 130 30.39 -32.06 -34.85
N ASP A 131 31.54 -32.15 -35.51
CA ASP A 131 31.77 -31.47 -36.79
C ASP A 131 30.94 -32.15 -37.88
N TYR A 132 30.22 -31.38 -38.70
CA TYR A 132 29.37 -31.90 -39.76
C TYR A 132 29.50 -31.05 -41.05
N GLY A 133 29.74 -31.73 -42.18
CA GLY A 133 29.90 -31.10 -43.49
C GLY A 133 31.29 -31.31 -44.11
N ASN A 134 31.39 -31.13 -45.43
CA ASN A 134 32.64 -31.30 -46.21
C ASN A 134 33.60 -30.09 -46.11
N TYR A 135 33.32 -29.15 -45.21
CA TYR A 135 34.12 -27.95 -45.00
C TYR A 135 35.36 -28.28 -44.16
N ARG A 136 36.31 -29.02 -44.75
CA ARG A 136 37.63 -29.31 -44.16
C ARG A 136 38.54 -28.08 -44.18
N THR A 137 38.09 -26.97 -43.60
CA THR A 137 38.95 -25.82 -43.31
C THR A 137 39.32 -25.87 -41.84
N GLN A 138 40.62 -26.08 -41.58
CA GLN A 138 41.36 -25.85 -40.33
C GLN A 138 40.52 -25.47 -39.10
N SER A 139 40.37 -26.40 -38.16
CA SER A 139 40.23 -26.16 -36.70
C SER A 139 39.67 -24.77 -36.33
N SER A 140 38.44 -24.47 -36.76
CA SER A 140 37.76 -23.26 -36.30
C SER A 140 37.42 -23.45 -34.83
N CYS A 141 37.72 -22.44 -34.03
CA CYS A 141 37.36 -22.41 -32.62
C CYS A 141 35.83 -22.41 -32.50
N HIS A 142 35.29 -23.48 -31.92
CA HIS A 142 33.86 -23.62 -31.64
C HIS A 142 33.65 -23.38 -30.15
N TYR A 143 32.53 -22.78 -29.80
CA TYR A 143 32.17 -22.67 -28.39
C TYR A 143 30.66 -22.67 -28.22
N ALA A 144 30.22 -23.12 -27.05
CA ALA A 144 28.83 -23.15 -26.68
C ALA A 144 28.68 -22.78 -25.22
N PHE A 145 27.55 -22.18 -24.90
CA PHE A 145 27.25 -21.71 -23.56
C PHE A 145 25.75 -21.74 -23.32
N LEU A 146 25.38 -21.78 -22.05
CA LEU A 146 24.02 -21.63 -21.59
C LEU A 146 23.90 -20.30 -20.86
N ALA A 147 23.03 -19.42 -21.33
CA ALA A 147 22.88 -18.07 -20.77
C ALA A 147 21.42 -17.66 -20.58
N ASP A 148 21.20 -16.80 -19.59
CA ASP A 148 19.92 -16.12 -19.35
C ASP A 148 19.52 -15.28 -20.58
N SER A 149 18.30 -15.48 -21.10
CA SER A 149 17.81 -14.74 -22.27
C SER A 149 17.81 -13.22 -22.07
N ASP A 150 17.56 -12.78 -20.84
CA ASP A 150 17.41 -11.35 -20.52
C ASP A 150 18.77 -10.64 -20.46
N TRP A 151 19.87 -11.39 -20.33
CA TRP A 151 21.22 -10.83 -20.29
C TRP A 151 21.62 -10.11 -21.59
N PHE A 152 21.10 -10.56 -22.73
CA PHE A 152 21.41 -9.95 -24.03
C PHE A 152 20.69 -8.63 -24.27
N GLY A 153 19.59 -8.36 -23.53
CA GLY A 153 18.76 -7.18 -23.71
C GLY A 153 18.16 -7.05 -25.12
N ASN A 154 17.78 -5.84 -25.53
CA ASN A 154 17.23 -5.56 -26.87
C ASN A 154 18.28 -5.52 -28.00
N ASN A 155 19.56 -5.72 -27.69
CA ASN A 155 20.65 -5.68 -28.66
C ASN A 155 21.06 -7.10 -29.07
N SER A 156 21.46 -7.28 -30.33
CA SER A 156 21.99 -8.58 -30.77
C SER A 156 23.28 -8.93 -30.01
N PRO A 157 23.46 -10.19 -29.56
CA PRO A 157 24.66 -10.63 -28.85
C PRO A 157 25.93 -10.41 -29.68
N ASN A 158 26.94 -9.77 -29.10
CA ASN A 158 28.27 -9.66 -29.70
C ASN A 158 29.08 -10.93 -29.41
N PHE A 159 28.92 -11.93 -30.28
CA PHE A 159 29.58 -13.22 -30.14
C PHE A 159 31.12 -13.12 -30.10
N SER A 160 31.72 -12.16 -30.81
CA SER A 160 33.18 -11.94 -30.77
C SER A 160 33.67 -11.53 -29.38
N ALA A 161 32.89 -10.74 -28.64
CA ALA A 161 33.23 -10.38 -27.26
C ALA A 161 33.03 -11.56 -26.29
N ILE A 162 32.00 -12.38 -26.50
CA ILE A 162 31.71 -13.57 -25.67
C ILE A 162 32.83 -14.61 -25.80
N ARG A 163 33.45 -14.74 -26.98
CA ARG A 163 34.59 -15.64 -27.21
C ARG A 163 35.77 -15.38 -26.25
N GLU A 164 35.98 -14.13 -25.86
CA GLU A 164 37.06 -13.75 -24.95
C GLU A 164 36.69 -14.01 -23.47
N MET A 165 35.41 -14.17 -23.15
CA MET A 165 34.94 -14.47 -21.80
C MET A 165 35.25 -15.92 -21.41
N ASP A 166 35.20 -16.19 -20.10
CA ASP A 166 35.32 -17.55 -19.54
C ASP A 166 33.99 -18.07 -18.99
N TYR A 167 33.08 -17.16 -18.62
CA TYR A 167 31.80 -17.45 -17.98
C TYR A 167 30.72 -16.51 -18.48
N VAL A 168 29.49 -17.01 -18.53
CA VAL A 168 28.26 -16.26 -18.84
C VAL A 168 27.25 -16.38 -17.69
N PRO A 169 26.33 -15.41 -17.52
CA PRO A 169 25.26 -15.53 -16.54
C PRO A 169 24.24 -16.60 -16.96
N VAL A 170 23.91 -17.50 -16.04
CA VAL A 170 22.80 -18.46 -16.18
C VAL A 170 21.80 -18.26 -15.05
N MET A 171 20.52 -18.46 -15.36
CA MET A 171 19.42 -18.40 -14.42
C MET A 171 19.12 -19.80 -13.87
N LEU A 172 19.28 -19.98 -12.57
CA LEU A 172 18.77 -21.14 -11.86
C LEU A 172 17.42 -20.81 -11.24
N GLU A 173 16.57 -21.81 -11.13
CA GLU A 173 15.36 -21.78 -10.30
C GLU A 173 15.56 -22.69 -9.09
N TRP A 174 14.92 -22.38 -7.97
CA TRP A 174 14.93 -23.27 -6.80
C TRP A 174 13.54 -23.73 -6.39
N SER A 175 13.49 -24.89 -5.75
CA SER A 175 12.28 -25.44 -5.16
C SER A 175 12.60 -26.11 -3.83
N LEU A 176 11.73 -25.92 -2.84
CA LEU A 176 11.80 -26.61 -1.54
C LEU A 176 10.87 -27.82 -1.56
N PHE A 177 11.34 -28.96 -1.08
CA PHE A 177 10.63 -30.25 -1.14
C PHE A 177 10.12 -30.71 0.23
N HIS A 178 8.99 -31.43 0.24
CA HIS A 178 8.23 -31.83 1.45
C HIS A 178 9.04 -32.63 2.50
N SER A 179 10.11 -33.36 2.15
CA SER A 179 10.95 -34.03 3.16
C SER A 179 11.69 -33.06 4.10
N THR A 180 11.85 -31.80 3.70
CA THR A 180 12.34 -30.74 4.58
C THR A 180 11.25 -30.21 5.54
N THR A 181 9.97 -30.49 5.28
CA THR A 181 8.82 -29.97 6.07
C THR A 181 8.54 -30.70 7.38
N ASP A 182 9.11 -31.89 7.63
CA ASP A 182 9.02 -32.54 8.95
C ASP A 182 9.63 -31.69 10.07
N VAL A 183 10.58 -30.82 9.73
CA VAL A 183 11.18 -29.81 10.65
C VAL A 183 10.29 -28.58 10.83
N TYR A 184 9.31 -28.38 9.94
CA TYR A 184 8.53 -27.15 9.84
C TYR A 184 7.01 -27.33 9.96
N GLY A 185 6.52 -28.52 10.33
CA GLY A 185 5.10 -28.88 10.40
C GLY A 185 4.20 -28.01 11.30
N THR A 186 4.77 -27.02 12.01
CA THR A 186 4.05 -26.01 12.80
C THR A 186 4.26 -24.56 12.31
N PHE A 187 5.26 -24.29 11.47
CA PHE A 187 5.64 -22.94 11.03
C PHE A 187 5.00 -22.53 9.69
N PHE A 188 4.76 -23.49 8.80
CA PHE A 188 4.22 -23.25 7.47
C PHE A 188 2.95 -24.08 7.22
N GLU A 189 2.02 -24.12 8.18
CA GLU A 189 0.76 -24.84 7.97
C GLU A 189 0.01 -24.26 6.75
N PRO A 190 -0.19 -25.06 5.69
CA PRO A 190 -1.02 -24.65 4.58
C PRO A 190 -2.45 -24.73 5.08
N ASN A 191 -3.06 -23.57 5.38
CA ASN A 191 -4.50 -23.35 5.68
C ASN A 191 -4.87 -22.77 7.05
N LEU A 192 -3.95 -22.24 7.86
CA LEU A 192 -4.35 -21.40 9.01
C LEU A 192 -4.80 -19.99 8.53
N THR A 193 -6.10 -19.85 8.31
CA THR A 193 -6.80 -18.59 8.02
C THR A 193 -7.08 -17.74 9.27
N THR A 194 -6.55 -18.09 10.44
CA THR A 194 -7.16 -17.65 11.71
C THR A 194 -6.26 -16.87 12.69
N ILE A 195 -5.15 -16.26 12.25
CA ILE A 195 -4.44 -15.28 13.10
C ILE A 195 -4.15 -14.01 12.31
N TYR A 196 -4.97 -13.00 12.56
CA TYR A 196 -4.82 -11.65 12.01
C TYR A 196 -3.62 -10.97 12.66
N GLY A 197 -2.62 -10.57 11.87
CA GLY A 197 -1.48 -9.77 12.32
C GLY A 197 -0.18 -10.53 12.67
N SER A 198 0.00 -11.79 12.23
CA SER A 198 1.28 -12.48 12.45
C SER A 198 2.33 -12.09 11.38
N HIS A 199 3.59 -11.93 11.81
CA HIS A 199 4.79 -11.82 10.96
C HIS A 199 5.06 -13.10 10.12
N GLN A 200 4.09 -14.03 10.08
CA GLN A 200 4.27 -15.33 9.47
C GLN A 200 4.08 -15.27 7.95
N PRO A 201 4.97 -15.92 7.19
CA PRO A 201 4.89 -16.00 5.75
C PRO A 201 3.66 -16.81 5.30
N TYR A 202 3.09 -16.45 4.15
CA TYR A 202 2.07 -17.25 3.48
C TYR A 202 2.75 -18.20 2.50
N CYS A 203 2.61 -19.50 2.72
CA CYS A 203 3.18 -20.52 1.84
C CYS A 203 2.10 -21.37 1.18
N ARG A 204 2.30 -21.65 -0.11
CA ARG A 204 1.46 -22.53 -0.91
C ARG A 204 2.27 -23.73 -1.37
N SER A 205 1.67 -24.91 -1.22
CA SER A 205 2.21 -26.17 -1.71
C SER A 205 1.62 -26.46 -3.09
N TYR A 206 2.48 -26.65 -4.08
CA TYR A 206 2.10 -27.08 -5.43
C TYR A 206 2.52 -28.53 -5.63
N TYR A 207 1.56 -29.36 -6.04
CA TYR A 207 1.83 -30.75 -6.38
C TYR A 207 2.44 -30.79 -7.78
N ASP A 208 3.73 -31.14 -7.88
CA ASP A 208 4.38 -31.29 -9.17
C ASP A 208 4.29 -32.74 -9.65
N SER A 209 3.31 -32.99 -10.53
CA SER A 209 3.10 -34.29 -11.18
C SER A 209 4.23 -34.69 -12.15
N SER A 210 5.17 -33.79 -12.45
CA SER A 210 6.32 -34.03 -13.32
C SER A 210 7.62 -34.35 -12.56
N SER A 211 7.61 -34.22 -11.23
CA SER A 211 8.73 -34.60 -10.38
C SER A 211 8.70 -36.10 -10.06
N ILE A 212 9.83 -36.78 -10.26
CA ILE A 212 9.96 -38.24 -10.09
C ILE A 212 9.81 -38.68 -8.61
N ASN A 213 9.86 -37.73 -7.66
CA ASN A 213 9.91 -37.98 -6.22
C ASN A 213 8.69 -37.45 -5.42
N GLU A 214 7.49 -37.42 -6.00
CA GLU A 214 6.24 -37.00 -5.32
C GLU A 214 6.41 -35.73 -4.46
N SER A 215 7.21 -34.79 -4.94
CA SER A 215 7.71 -33.71 -4.10
C SER A 215 6.88 -32.46 -4.34
N SER A 216 6.16 -32.01 -3.31
CA SER A 216 5.43 -30.75 -3.39
C SER A 216 6.41 -29.56 -3.34
N ARG A 217 6.29 -28.64 -4.31
CA ARG A 217 7.04 -27.37 -4.35
C ARG A 217 6.42 -26.39 -3.37
N LEU A 218 7.21 -25.88 -2.43
CA LEU A 218 6.76 -24.88 -1.45
C LEU A 218 7.14 -23.46 -1.89
N GLU A 219 6.14 -22.64 -2.18
CA GLU A 219 6.28 -21.23 -2.54
C GLU A 219 5.80 -20.35 -1.39
N CYS A 220 6.67 -19.52 -0.84
CA CYS A 220 6.37 -18.64 0.28
C CYS A 220 6.49 -17.18 -0.12
N SER A 221 5.55 -16.37 0.38
CA SER A 221 5.53 -14.92 0.18
C SER A 221 5.19 -14.23 1.49
N CYS A 222 5.70 -13.01 1.69
CA CYS A 222 5.26 -12.20 2.82
C CYS A 222 3.81 -11.77 2.61
N ARG A 223 3.02 -11.80 3.69
CA ARG A 223 1.65 -11.28 3.67
C ARG A 223 1.67 -9.78 3.37
N ARG A 224 0.61 -9.28 2.75
CA ARG A 224 0.47 -7.87 2.34
C ARG A 224 0.72 -6.92 3.52
N GLY A 225 1.59 -5.93 3.34
CA GLY A 225 2.04 -5.00 4.38
C GLY A 225 3.38 -5.36 5.03
N TYR A 226 3.89 -6.57 4.77
CA TYR A 226 5.19 -7.04 5.23
C TYR A 226 6.14 -7.21 4.02
N LYS A 227 7.41 -6.89 4.20
CA LYS A 227 8.51 -7.08 3.25
C LYS A 227 9.64 -7.86 3.91
N GLY A 228 10.47 -8.51 3.11
CA GLY A 228 11.64 -9.24 3.55
C GLY A 228 11.64 -10.67 3.00
N ASN A 229 12.38 -11.57 3.64
CA ASN A 229 12.57 -12.92 3.14
C ASN A 229 11.63 -13.90 3.87
N PRO A 230 10.57 -14.42 3.22
CA PRO A 230 9.58 -15.30 3.85
C PRO A 230 10.15 -16.67 4.25
N TYR A 231 11.38 -17.01 3.87
CA TYR A 231 12.03 -18.27 4.20
C TYR A 231 12.91 -18.20 5.45
N LEU A 232 12.98 -17.03 6.10
CA LEU A 232 13.69 -16.84 7.36
C LEU A 232 12.72 -16.72 8.54
N LEU A 233 13.16 -17.15 9.72
CA LEU A 233 12.46 -16.86 10.98
C LEU A 233 12.37 -15.33 11.16
N ASP A 234 11.16 -14.81 11.37
CA ASP A 234 10.86 -13.36 11.42
C ASP A 234 11.35 -12.56 10.21
N GLY A 235 11.45 -13.21 9.04
CA GLY A 235 11.96 -12.59 7.83
C GLY A 235 10.95 -11.67 7.13
N CYS A 236 9.65 -11.79 7.43
CA CYS A 236 8.62 -10.87 6.97
C CYS A 236 8.39 -9.77 8.00
N GLN A 237 8.87 -8.57 7.72
CA GLN A 237 8.82 -7.42 8.62
C GLN A 237 7.96 -6.32 8.04
N VAL A 238 7.32 -5.53 8.91
CA VAL A 238 6.57 -4.35 8.48
C VAL A 238 7.52 -3.38 7.77
N ASN A 239 7.09 -2.76 6.67
CA ASN A 239 7.89 -1.72 6.02
C ASN A 239 7.84 -0.43 6.85
N VAL A 240 8.72 -0.32 7.86
CA VAL A 240 8.81 0.81 8.80
C VAL A 240 9.72 1.93 8.27
N GLU A 241 10.24 1.86 7.04
CA GLU A 241 11.24 2.81 6.49
C GLU A 241 10.81 4.30 6.52
N LYS A 242 9.55 4.63 6.80
CA LYS A 242 9.03 6.00 6.93
C LYS A 242 8.72 6.46 8.37
N ILE A 243 8.87 5.62 9.39
CA ILE A 243 8.48 5.94 10.78
C ILE A 243 9.73 6.24 11.60
N LYS A 244 9.81 7.44 12.21
CA LYS A 244 10.94 7.80 13.08
C LYS A 244 10.85 7.00 14.39
N LEU A 245 11.93 6.33 14.76
CA LEU A 245 12.09 5.75 16.10
C LEU A 245 12.60 6.83 17.04
N PHE A 246 11.83 7.09 18.09
CA PHE A 246 12.18 8.00 19.18
C PHE A 246 12.73 7.20 20.36
N ASN A 247 13.70 7.78 21.08
CA ASN A 247 14.16 7.20 22.33
C ASN A 247 13.24 7.64 23.50
N SER A 248 13.15 6.80 24.53
CA SER A 248 12.29 7.03 25.69
C SER A 248 12.62 8.33 26.43
N LYS A 249 13.91 8.63 26.60
CA LYS A 249 14.41 9.83 27.29
C LYS A 249 14.06 11.14 26.56
N GLU A 250 14.07 11.13 25.23
CA GLU A 250 13.69 12.26 24.37
C GLU A 250 12.21 12.58 24.58
N LEU A 251 11.34 11.56 24.57
CA LEU A 251 9.90 11.75 24.79
C LEU A 251 9.56 12.13 26.23
N GLU A 252 10.26 11.57 27.21
CA GLU A 252 10.13 11.97 28.62
C GLU A 252 10.50 13.44 28.80
N THR A 253 11.63 13.89 28.25
CA THR A 253 12.03 15.30 28.30
C THR A 253 11.04 16.19 27.54
N ALA A 254 10.61 15.77 26.35
CA ALA A 254 9.68 16.54 25.51
C ALA A 254 8.33 16.78 26.18
N THR A 255 7.86 15.81 26.97
CA THR A 255 6.58 15.85 27.69
C THR A 255 6.68 16.38 29.11
N ASP A 256 7.85 16.88 29.52
CA ASP A 256 8.14 17.29 30.90
C ASP A 256 7.81 16.18 31.91
N HIS A 257 8.37 14.99 31.68
CA HIS A 257 8.14 13.78 32.48
C HIS A 257 6.67 13.35 32.53
N TYR A 258 5.97 13.45 31.39
CA TYR A 258 4.54 13.15 31.28
C TYR A 258 3.70 13.99 32.26
N ASN A 259 3.98 15.29 32.34
CA ASN A 259 3.29 16.22 33.23
C ASN A 259 1.77 16.24 32.97
N VAL A 260 0.99 16.19 34.05
CA VAL A 260 -0.49 16.21 34.01
C VAL A 260 -1.04 17.50 33.40
N ASP A 261 -0.34 18.63 33.56
CA ASP A 261 -0.74 19.93 32.98
C ASP A 261 -0.58 19.96 31.45
N ARG A 262 0.09 18.97 30.86
CA ARG A 262 0.31 18.82 29.42
C ARG A 262 -0.61 17.79 28.79
N ILE A 263 -1.59 17.26 29.52
CA ILE A 263 -2.56 16.30 28.98
C ILE A 263 -3.48 17.01 27.98
N LEU A 264 -3.53 16.47 26.75
CA LEU A 264 -4.44 16.90 25.69
C LEU A 264 -5.75 16.12 25.72
N GLY A 265 -5.70 14.87 26.17
CA GLY A 265 -6.87 14.00 26.28
C GLY A 265 -6.55 12.69 27.00
N GLN A 266 -7.55 12.12 27.65
CA GLN A 266 -7.45 10.85 28.37
C GLN A 266 -8.69 9.99 28.08
N GLY A 267 -8.48 8.73 27.68
CA GLY A 267 -9.56 7.84 27.27
C GLY A 267 -9.31 6.37 27.56
N GLY A 268 -10.10 5.51 26.91
CA GLY A 268 -9.97 4.05 27.01
C GLY A 268 -8.62 3.55 26.48
N GLN A 269 -8.09 4.19 25.44
CA GLN A 269 -6.86 3.76 24.75
C GLN A 269 -5.56 4.36 25.32
N GLY A 270 -5.63 5.20 26.35
CA GLY A 270 -4.44 5.85 26.91
C GLY A 270 -4.62 7.31 27.28
N THR A 271 -3.47 7.96 27.49
CA THR A 271 -3.35 9.41 27.76
C THR A 271 -2.48 10.03 26.69
N VAL A 272 -2.90 11.18 26.14
CA VAL A 272 -2.16 11.91 25.12
C VAL A 272 -1.59 13.18 25.74
N TYR A 273 -0.28 13.37 25.61
CA TYR A 273 0.47 14.50 26.17
C TYR A 273 0.97 15.43 25.06
N LYS A 274 1.00 16.73 25.34
CA LYS A 274 1.65 17.74 24.50
C LYS A 274 3.16 17.72 24.73
N GLY A 275 3.92 17.30 23.72
CA GLY A 275 5.38 17.28 23.74
C GLY A 275 5.99 18.45 22.95
N MET A 276 7.19 18.87 23.32
CA MET A 276 8.06 19.73 22.51
C MET A 276 9.38 19.02 22.28
N LEU A 277 9.67 18.63 21.04
CA LEU A 277 10.92 17.96 20.67
C LEU A 277 12.10 18.93 20.77
N THR A 278 13.32 18.39 20.77
CA THR A 278 14.57 19.17 20.86
C THR A 278 14.79 20.13 19.69
N ASP A 279 14.18 19.84 18.53
CA ASP A 279 14.18 20.69 17.35
C ASP A 279 13.09 21.79 17.37
N GLY A 280 12.34 21.90 18.47
CA GLY A 280 11.27 22.88 18.66
C GLY A 280 9.90 22.46 18.11
N ARG A 281 9.78 21.31 17.44
CA ARG A 281 8.48 20.84 16.94
C ARG A 281 7.58 20.40 18.09
N ILE A 282 6.33 20.85 18.05
CA ILE A 282 5.29 20.42 18.99
C ILE A 282 4.64 19.12 18.47
N VAL A 283 4.50 18.13 19.35
CA VAL A 283 3.97 16.80 19.03
C VAL A 283 2.90 16.36 20.04
N ALA A 284 2.09 15.40 19.66
CA ALA A 284 1.18 14.70 20.57
C ALA A 284 1.73 13.29 20.85
N VAL A 285 1.99 12.96 22.11
CA VAL A 285 2.55 11.68 22.54
C VAL A 285 1.46 10.86 23.22
N LYS A 286 1.00 9.78 22.56
CA LYS A 286 0.02 8.84 23.12
C LYS A 286 0.76 7.77 23.93
N LYS A 287 0.45 7.73 25.21
CA LYS A 287 0.89 6.70 26.15
C LYS A 287 -0.32 5.80 26.46
N SER A 288 -0.31 4.60 25.91
CA SER A 288 -1.37 3.60 26.15
C SER A 288 -1.36 3.14 27.61
N LYS A 289 -2.51 2.70 28.11
CA LYS A 289 -2.60 2.06 29.44
C LYS A 289 -1.91 0.69 29.38
N VAL A 290 -1.61 0.11 30.54
CA VAL A 290 -1.00 -1.23 30.66
C VAL A 290 -2.12 -2.17 31.11
N VAL A 291 -2.77 -2.89 30.21
CA VAL A 291 -3.76 -3.92 30.56
C VAL A 291 -3.71 -5.09 29.57
N ASP A 292 -3.03 -6.16 29.97
CA ASP A 292 -2.90 -7.47 29.28
C ASP A 292 -2.40 -7.43 27.82
N GLY A 293 -1.73 -8.50 27.37
CA GLY A 293 -1.03 -8.58 26.07
C GLY A 293 -1.84 -8.27 24.79
N GLY A 294 -3.15 -8.03 24.88
CA GLY A 294 -4.00 -7.62 23.75
C GLY A 294 -3.79 -6.18 23.26
N GLU A 295 -3.25 -5.27 24.08
CA GLU A 295 -3.05 -3.86 23.71
C GLU A 295 -1.83 -3.65 22.78
N VAL A 296 -0.82 -4.52 22.85
CA VAL A 296 0.35 -4.47 21.94
C VAL A 296 -0.08 -4.73 20.49
N ALA A 297 -1.03 -5.65 20.26
CA ALA A 297 -1.56 -5.93 18.93
C ALA A 297 -2.35 -4.74 18.35
N GLN A 298 -3.10 -4.01 19.18
CA GLN A 298 -3.81 -2.79 18.75
C GLN A 298 -2.83 -1.69 18.34
N LEU A 299 -1.73 -1.57 19.08
CA LEU A 299 -0.68 -0.60 18.83
C LEU A 299 0.07 -0.89 17.51
N ILE A 300 0.48 -2.14 17.28
CA ILE A 300 1.09 -2.56 16.02
C ILE A 300 0.12 -2.30 14.87
N ASN A 301 -1.16 -2.63 15.05
CA ASN A 301 -2.19 -2.36 14.05
C ASN A 301 -2.33 -0.86 13.76
N GLU A 302 -2.32 0.00 14.77
CA GLU A 302 -2.38 1.46 14.59
C GLU A 302 -1.17 1.99 13.81
N ILE A 303 0.05 1.52 14.12
CA ILE A 303 1.27 1.84 13.38
C ILE A 303 1.14 1.41 11.91
N VAL A 304 0.72 0.16 11.68
CA VAL A 304 0.58 -0.42 10.34
C VAL A 304 -0.45 0.35 9.52
N ILE A 305 -1.63 0.65 10.07
CA ILE A 305 -2.70 1.38 9.39
C ILE A 305 -2.24 2.80 9.05
N LEU A 306 -1.71 3.54 10.02
CA LEU A 306 -1.31 4.94 9.81
C LEU A 306 -0.08 5.06 8.91
N SER A 307 0.80 4.06 8.84
CA SER A 307 1.92 4.04 7.91
C SER A 307 1.49 3.95 6.44
N GLN A 308 0.29 3.43 6.18
CA GLN A 308 -0.28 3.23 4.84
C GLN A 308 -1.18 4.38 4.40
N ILE A 309 -1.61 5.24 5.33
CA ILE A 309 -2.52 6.35 5.04
C ILE A 309 -1.72 7.61 4.72
N ASN A 310 -2.07 8.27 3.61
CA ASN A 310 -1.58 9.60 3.30
C ASN A 310 -2.75 10.49 2.86
N HIS A 311 -3.39 11.15 3.82
CA HIS A 311 -4.55 12.00 3.57
C HIS A 311 -4.50 13.27 4.42
N ARG A 312 -4.85 14.44 3.83
CA ARG A 312 -4.74 15.75 4.49
C ARG A 312 -5.66 15.90 5.72
N ASN A 313 -6.80 15.20 5.72
CA ASN A 313 -7.81 15.22 6.79
C ASN A 313 -7.71 13.97 7.70
N VAL A 314 -6.54 13.33 7.76
CA VAL A 314 -6.23 12.26 8.73
C VAL A 314 -4.97 12.70 9.51
N VAL A 315 -4.96 12.46 10.82
CA VAL A 315 -3.80 12.78 11.67
C VAL A 315 -2.59 11.93 11.26
N LYS A 316 -1.44 12.59 11.09
CA LYS A 316 -0.19 11.95 10.72
C LYS A 316 0.54 11.36 11.92
N LEU A 317 0.89 10.07 11.82
CA LEU A 317 1.86 9.43 12.70
C LEU A 317 3.28 9.87 12.30
N LEU A 318 4.02 10.46 13.23
CA LEU A 318 5.40 10.91 13.02
C LEU A 318 6.41 9.83 13.41
N GLY A 319 6.08 9.02 14.41
CA GLY A 319 6.98 7.99 14.92
C GLY A 319 6.43 7.18 16.07
N CYS A 320 7.28 6.30 16.59
CA CYS A 320 7.00 5.55 17.81
C CYS A 320 8.27 5.38 18.66
N CYS A 321 8.10 5.02 19.93
CA CYS A 321 9.17 4.62 20.84
C CYS A 321 8.88 3.20 21.33
N LEU A 322 9.81 2.28 21.09
CA LEU A 322 9.70 0.85 21.43
C LEU A 322 10.52 0.46 22.68
N GLU A 323 11.22 1.40 23.31
CA GLU A 323 12.07 1.16 24.49
C GLU A 323 11.29 0.98 25.80
N THR A 324 9.99 1.28 25.79
CA THR A 324 9.10 1.19 26.95
C THR A 324 8.28 -0.10 26.92
N GLU A 325 7.88 -0.59 28.10
CA GLU A 325 7.06 -1.82 28.25
C GLU A 325 5.81 -1.81 27.36
N VAL A 326 5.15 -0.65 27.27
CA VAL A 326 4.11 -0.37 26.28
C VAL A 326 4.64 0.70 25.34
N PRO A 327 4.71 0.45 24.02
CA PRO A 327 5.29 1.42 23.10
C PRO A 327 4.46 2.72 23.02
N LEU A 328 5.16 3.83 22.75
CA LEU A 328 4.56 5.17 22.67
C LEU A 328 4.39 5.57 21.21
N LEU A 329 3.30 6.26 20.89
CA LEU A 329 3.06 6.79 19.55
C LEU A 329 3.19 8.32 19.54
N VAL A 330 3.83 8.85 18.50
CA VAL A 330 4.09 10.27 18.34
C VAL A 330 3.38 10.77 17.09
N TYR A 331 2.44 11.69 17.26
CA TYR A 331 1.63 12.27 16.19
C TYR A 331 1.96 13.75 16.00
N GLU A 332 1.53 14.30 14.87
CA GLU A 332 1.46 15.75 14.72
C GLU A 332 0.53 16.36 15.79
N PHE A 333 0.91 17.52 16.33
CA PHE A 333 0.07 18.23 17.27
C PHE A 333 -0.99 19.05 16.54
N ILE A 334 -2.26 18.89 16.94
CA ILE A 334 -3.40 19.60 16.36
C ILE A 334 -3.94 20.62 17.38
N PRO A 335 -3.80 21.93 17.13
CA PRO A 335 -3.86 22.98 18.17
C PRO A 335 -5.26 23.44 18.58
N LYS A 336 -6.26 23.40 17.71
CA LYS A 336 -7.62 23.91 18.02
C LYS A 336 -8.51 22.89 18.74
N GLY A 337 -7.95 21.74 19.12
CA GLY A 337 -8.66 20.71 19.88
C GLY A 337 -9.66 19.93 19.03
N THR A 338 -10.69 19.42 19.70
CA THR A 338 -11.72 18.54 19.09
C THR A 338 -12.92 19.34 18.59
N ILE A 339 -13.66 18.81 17.62
CA ILE A 339 -14.93 19.42 17.21
C ILE A 339 -15.97 19.38 18.33
N TYR A 340 -15.89 18.42 19.25
CA TYR A 340 -16.72 18.41 20.46
C TYR A 340 -16.51 19.67 21.31
N GLN A 341 -15.26 20.09 21.50
CA GLN A 341 -14.95 21.31 22.25
C GLN A 341 -15.37 22.56 21.49
N TYR A 342 -15.13 22.58 20.18
CA TYR A 342 -15.59 23.65 19.29
C TYR A 342 -17.10 23.87 19.48
N LEU A 343 -17.90 22.80 19.37
CA LEU A 343 -19.38 22.80 19.42
C LEU A 343 -19.98 23.39 20.70
N HIS A 344 -19.26 23.31 21.81
CA HIS A 344 -19.81 23.66 23.11
C HIS A 344 -19.16 24.90 23.74
N GLN A 345 -18.14 25.49 23.11
CA GLN A 345 -17.35 26.57 23.72
C GLN A 345 -17.21 27.81 22.82
N GLN A 346 -17.48 27.73 21.52
CA GLN A 346 -17.35 28.86 20.59
C GLN A 346 -18.70 29.21 19.95
N ASN A 347 -18.80 30.43 19.43
CA ASN A 347 -19.92 30.86 18.57
C ASN A 347 -19.55 30.47 17.14
N GLU A 348 -20.31 29.57 16.51
CA GLU A 348 -19.84 28.75 15.40
C GLU A 348 -20.55 29.01 14.08
N GLU A 349 -19.82 29.48 13.08
CA GLU A 349 -20.39 29.70 11.75
C GLU A 349 -20.86 28.38 11.10
N TRP A 350 -22.09 28.38 10.59
CA TRP A 350 -22.69 27.25 9.86
C TRP A 350 -21.82 26.80 8.69
N GLN A 351 -21.21 27.75 8.00
CA GLN A 351 -20.31 27.48 6.87
C GLN A 351 -19.10 26.63 7.28
N MET A 352 -18.59 26.85 8.48
CA MET A 352 -17.46 26.11 9.02
C MET A 352 -17.89 24.69 9.39
N ARG A 353 -19.06 24.53 10.03
CA ARG A 353 -19.64 23.21 10.32
C ARG A 353 -19.80 22.36 9.05
N LEU A 354 -20.36 22.95 7.98
CA LEU A 354 -20.50 22.30 6.66
C LEU A 354 -19.16 21.87 6.05
N ARG A 355 -18.14 22.73 6.16
CA ARG A 355 -16.80 22.41 5.66
C ARG A 355 -16.18 21.23 6.42
N ILE A 356 -16.27 21.25 7.75
CA ILE A 356 -15.74 20.19 8.63
C ILE A 356 -16.34 18.84 8.23
N VAL A 357 -17.66 18.74 8.08
CA VAL A 357 -18.31 17.46 7.73
C VAL A 357 -17.95 16.97 6.34
N ALA A 358 -17.80 17.88 5.37
CA ALA A 358 -17.37 17.52 4.03
C ALA A 358 -15.93 16.97 4.04
N GLU A 359 -15.02 17.60 4.79
CA GLU A 359 -13.63 17.17 4.94
C GLU A 359 -13.53 15.80 5.64
N VAL A 360 -14.33 15.56 6.70
CA VAL A 360 -14.39 14.26 7.39
C VAL A 360 -15.00 13.18 6.48
N ALA A 361 -16.06 13.49 5.74
CA ALA A 361 -16.67 12.56 4.79
C ALA A 361 -15.68 12.16 3.68
N GLY A 362 -14.90 13.13 3.18
CA GLY A 362 -13.83 12.89 2.21
C GLY A 362 -12.75 11.96 2.78
N ALA A 363 -12.31 12.18 4.02
CA ALA A 363 -11.35 11.32 4.71
C ALA A 363 -11.87 9.88 4.84
N LEU A 364 -13.11 9.70 5.30
CA LEU A 364 -13.75 8.39 5.44
C LEU A 364 -13.95 7.70 4.09
N SER A 365 -14.36 8.44 3.06
CA SER A 365 -14.45 7.91 1.69
C SER A 365 -13.10 7.41 1.20
N TYR A 366 -12.00 8.12 1.50
CA TYR A 366 -10.66 7.66 1.18
C TYR A 366 -10.33 6.35 1.89
N LEU A 367 -10.56 6.28 3.21
CA LEU A 367 -10.28 5.09 4.02
C LEU A 367 -11.05 3.86 3.54
N HIS A 368 -12.33 4.02 3.18
CA HIS A 368 -13.18 2.91 2.77
C HIS A 368 -12.93 2.44 1.33
N SER A 369 -12.52 3.32 0.42
CA SER A 369 -12.58 3.02 -1.02
C SER A 369 -11.30 3.31 -1.82
N ALA A 370 -10.40 4.18 -1.34
CA ALA A 370 -9.24 4.63 -2.12
C ALA A 370 -7.89 4.29 -1.48
N ALA A 371 -7.87 3.93 -0.19
CA ALA A 371 -6.70 3.37 0.46
C ALA A 371 -6.33 2.01 -0.18
N GLY A 372 -5.07 1.57 0.00
CA GLY A 372 -4.58 0.30 -0.58
C GLY A 372 -5.40 -0.92 -0.15
N PHE A 373 -6.03 -0.85 1.03
CA PHE A 373 -7.04 -1.77 1.51
C PHE A 373 -8.17 -0.97 2.21
N PRO A 374 -9.43 -1.45 2.20
CA PRO A 374 -10.49 -0.83 2.98
C PRO A 374 -10.14 -0.81 4.47
N ILE A 375 -10.17 0.39 5.06
CA ILE A 375 -9.87 0.63 6.47
C ILE A 375 -11.14 1.13 7.15
N TYR A 376 -11.65 0.36 8.11
CA TYR A 376 -12.79 0.76 8.94
C TYR A 376 -12.28 1.37 10.25
N HIS A 377 -12.77 2.56 10.58
CA HIS A 377 -12.28 3.34 11.71
C HIS A 377 -12.83 2.82 13.05
N ARG A 378 -14.12 2.48 13.09
CA ARG A 378 -14.83 1.88 14.25
C ARG A 378 -15.06 2.77 15.47
N ASP A 379 -14.42 3.93 15.55
CA ASP A 379 -14.65 4.89 16.63
C ASP A 379 -14.76 6.34 16.13
N ILE A 380 -15.60 6.56 15.12
CA ILE A 380 -15.91 7.91 14.63
C ILE A 380 -16.83 8.62 15.61
N LYS A 381 -16.38 9.77 16.12
CA LYS A 381 -17.10 10.62 17.08
C LYS A 381 -16.51 12.03 17.10
N SER A 382 -17.26 12.98 17.65
CA SER A 382 -16.87 14.39 17.73
C SER A 382 -15.59 14.64 18.56
N THR A 383 -15.21 13.72 19.46
CA THR A 383 -13.95 13.80 20.23
C THR A 383 -12.73 13.22 19.50
N ASN A 384 -12.93 12.48 18.40
CA ASN A 384 -11.86 11.91 17.57
C ASN A 384 -11.66 12.69 16.26
N ILE A 385 -12.34 13.82 16.09
CA ILE A 385 -12.15 14.74 14.96
C ILE A 385 -11.55 16.02 15.52
N LEU A 386 -10.35 16.36 15.06
CA LEU A 386 -9.55 17.49 15.53
C LEU A 386 -9.54 18.62 14.50
N LEU A 387 -9.23 19.84 14.95
CA LEU A 387 -9.14 21.04 14.11
C LEU A 387 -7.73 21.63 14.09
N ASP A 388 -7.17 21.83 12.90
CA ASP A 388 -5.87 22.51 12.73
C ASP A 388 -5.97 24.04 12.86
N GLU A 389 -4.86 24.76 12.71
CA GLU A 389 -4.82 26.23 12.83
C GLU A 389 -5.75 26.95 11.85
N GLU A 390 -6.02 26.33 10.69
CA GLU A 390 -6.93 26.85 9.66
C GLU A 390 -8.36 26.28 9.78
N TYR A 391 -8.69 25.68 10.93
CA TYR A 391 -9.97 25.03 11.21
C TYR A 391 -10.32 23.92 10.21
N ARG A 392 -9.30 23.21 9.68
CA ARG A 392 -9.52 22.00 8.88
C ARG A 392 -9.66 20.79 9.76
N ALA A 393 -10.56 19.90 9.38
CA ALA A 393 -10.85 18.70 10.13
C ALA A 393 -9.80 17.61 9.89
N LYS A 394 -9.38 16.94 10.95
CA LYS A 394 -8.53 15.75 10.90
C LYS A 394 -9.08 14.62 11.75
N VAL A 395 -9.32 13.47 11.13
CA VAL A 395 -9.74 12.25 11.82
C VAL A 395 -8.55 11.67 12.57
N ALA A 396 -8.75 11.34 13.84
CA ALA A 396 -7.75 10.84 14.78
C ALA A 396 -8.20 9.53 15.44
N ASP A 397 -7.27 8.90 16.16
CA ASP A 397 -7.48 7.71 17.01
C ASP A 397 -7.82 6.42 16.25
N PHE A 398 -6.79 5.79 15.66
CA PHE A 398 -6.92 4.60 14.82
C PHE A 398 -6.67 3.28 15.58
N GLY A 399 -6.61 3.30 16.92
CA GLY A 399 -6.30 2.10 17.72
C GLY A 399 -7.34 0.98 17.59
N THR A 400 -8.60 1.33 17.36
CA THR A 400 -9.68 0.36 17.10
C THR A 400 -9.83 -0.01 15.63
N SER A 401 -9.19 0.74 14.72
CA SER A 401 -9.35 0.60 13.28
C SER A 401 -8.89 -0.77 12.79
N ARG A 402 -9.45 -1.25 11.67
CA ARG A 402 -9.07 -2.53 11.07
C ARG A 402 -9.05 -2.44 9.55
N SER A 403 -8.02 -3.02 8.95
CA SER A 403 -7.98 -3.26 7.50
C SER A 403 -8.69 -4.56 7.16
N VAL A 404 -9.50 -4.56 6.11
CA VAL A 404 -10.24 -5.74 5.62
C VAL A 404 -9.60 -6.23 4.33
N SER A 405 -9.52 -7.55 4.14
CA SER A 405 -9.09 -8.10 2.83
C SER A 405 -10.17 -7.79 1.78
N ILE A 406 -9.76 -7.62 0.52
CA ILE A 406 -10.66 -7.22 -0.58
C ILE A 406 -11.86 -8.16 -0.73
N ASP A 407 -11.71 -9.44 -0.36
CA ASP A 407 -12.73 -10.48 -0.52
C ASP A 407 -13.71 -10.56 0.66
N GLN A 408 -13.50 -9.78 1.73
CA GLN A 408 -14.35 -9.78 2.92
C GLN A 408 -15.26 -8.54 2.95
N THR A 409 -16.56 -8.78 3.12
CA THR A 409 -17.59 -7.73 3.17
C THR A 409 -17.85 -7.20 4.59
N HIS A 410 -17.42 -7.93 5.63
CA HIS A 410 -17.68 -7.60 7.03
C HIS A 410 -16.59 -8.16 7.96
N LEU A 411 -16.50 -7.60 9.16
CA LEU A 411 -15.64 -8.06 10.25
C LEU A 411 -16.50 -8.67 11.38
N THR A 412 -16.30 -9.95 11.66
CA THR A 412 -16.88 -10.61 12.85
C THR A 412 -15.93 -10.43 14.03
N THR A 413 -16.28 -9.57 14.98
CA THR A 413 -15.38 -9.18 16.08
C THR A 413 -16.18 -8.79 17.33
N HIS A 414 -15.56 -8.88 18.51
CA HIS A 414 -16.14 -8.38 19.75
C HIS A 414 -16.57 -6.91 19.60
N GLN A 415 -17.69 -6.55 20.24
CA GLN A 415 -18.27 -5.22 20.16
C GLN A 415 -17.29 -4.16 20.70
N HIS A 416 -16.81 -3.31 19.81
CA HIS A 416 -16.04 -2.11 20.14
C HIS A 416 -16.68 -0.88 19.49
N GLY A 417 -16.74 0.22 20.23
CA GLY A 417 -17.28 1.50 19.78
C GLY A 417 -17.78 2.33 20.96
N THR A 418 -18.03 3.62 20.73
CA THR A 418 -18.53 4.53 21.77
C THR A 418 -20.06 4.51 21.85
N PHE A 419 -20.62 4.32 23.05
CA PHE A 419 -22.08 4.34 23.27
C PHE A 419 -22.70 5.65 22.78
N GLY A 420 -23.76 5.56 21.99
CA GLY A 420 -24.40 6.70 21.29
C GLY A 420 -23.99 6.85 19.82
N TYR A 421 -22.80 6.39 19.44
CA TYR A 421 -22.34 6.31 18.03
C TYR A 421 -22.43 4.90 17.46
N LEU A 422 -22.59 3.89 18.32
CA LEU A 422 -22.56 2.49 17.94
C LEU A 422 -23.74 2.15 17.01
N ASP A 423 -23.41 1.56 15.87
CA ASP A 423 -24.37 1.06 14.88
C ASP A 423 -25.27 -0.05 15.49
N PRO A 424 -26.60 0.13 15.50
CA PRO A 424 -27.52 -0.87 16.02
C PRO A 424 -27.52 -2.18 15.23
N ASP A 425 -27.24 -2.15 13.92
CA ASP A 425 -27.16 -3.34 13.07
C ASP A 425 -25.92 -4.16 13.42
N TYR A 426 -24.78 -3.49 13.62
CA TYR A 426 -23.55 -4.10 14.15
C TYR A 426 -23.76 -4.69 15.55
N PHE A 427 -24.44 -3.95 16.44
CA PHE A 427 -24.68 -4.41 17.81
C PHE A 427 -25.51 -5.72 17.85
N GLN A 428 -26.44 -5.90 16.92
CA GLN A 428 -27.26 -7.11 16.84
C GLN A 428 -26.56 -8.26 16.10
N SER A 429 -25.88 -7.96 14.99
CA SER A 429 -25.29 -8.97 14.11
C SER A 429 -23.86 -9.39 14.49
N ASN A 430 -23.16 -8.56 15.28
CA ASN A 430 -21.70 -8.62 15.49
C ASN A 430 -20.87 -8.51 14.19
N GLN A 431 -21.46 -8.02 13.11
CA GLN A 431 -20.80 -7.81 11.81
C GLN A 431 -20.54 -6.33 11.58
N PHE A 432 -19.28 -5.90 11.70
CA PHE A 432 -18.91 -4.52 11.41
C PHE A 432 -18.66 -4.35 9.92
N THR A 433 -19.22 -3.29 9.32
CA THR A 433 -19.07 -2.97 7.88
C THR A 433 -18.69 -1.51 7.67
N ASP A 434 -18.39 -1.11 6.44
CA ASP A 434 -18.24 0.31 6.07
C ASP A 434 -19.47 1.14 6.49
N LYS A 435 -20.66 0.53 6.46
CA LYS A 435 -21.93 1.14 6.85
C LYS A 435 -22.05 1.44 8.34
N SER A 436 -21.24 0.80 9.19
CA SER A 436 -21.20 1.07 10.62
C SER A 436 -20.45 2.37 10.92
N ASP A 437 -19.39 2.68 10.15
CA ASP A 437 -18.75 3.99 10.18
C ASP A 437 -19.69 5.09 9.62
N VAL A 438 -20.48 4.78 8.58
CA VAL A 438 -21.50 5.69 8.03
C VAL A 438 -22.53 6.09 9.10
N TYR A 439 -23.00 5.14 9.91
CA TYR A 439 -23.92 5.42 11.01
C TYR A 439 -23.29 6.36 12.03
N SER A 440 -22.06 6.06 12.46
CA SER A 440 -21.30 6.87 13.42
C SER A 440 -21.09 8.29 12.91
N PHE A 441 -20.79 8.46 11.62
CA PHE A 441 -20.72 9.77 10.96
C PHE A 441 -22.08 10.49 10.91
N GLY A 442 -23.17 9.75 10.70
CA GLY A 442 -24.53 10.28 10.76
C GLY A 442 -24.86 10.89 12.13
N VAL A 443 -24.37 10.31 13.22
CA VAL A 443 -24.53 10.89 14.57
C VAL A 443 -23.76 12.21 14.68
N VAL A 444 -22.53 12.28 14.15
CA VAL A 444 -21.74 13.53 14.11
C VAL A 444 -22.43 14.63 13.30
N LEU A 445 -23.10 14.29 12.19
CA LEU A 445 -23.92 15.24 11.43
C LEU A 445 -25.05 15.83 12.29
N VAL A 446 -25.74 15.00 13.08
CA VAL A 446 -26.83 15.46 13.96
C VAL A 446 -26.29 16.32 15.09
N GLU A 447 -25.15 15.96 15.69
CA GLU A 447 -24.48 16.82 16.69
C GLU A 447 -24.18 18.21 16.11
N LEU A 448 -23.67 18.28 14.88
CA LEU A 448 -23.34 19.56 14.22
C LEU A 448 -24.57 20.37 13.80
N LEU A 449 -25.69 19.72 13.44
CA LEU A 449 -26.93 20.41 13.12
C LEU A 449 -27.63 21.00 14.36
N THR A 450 -27.56 20.29 15.48
CA THR A 450 -28.33 20.63 16.69
C THR A 450 -27.52 21.40 17.73
N GLY A 451 -26.18 21.25 17.73
CA GLY A 451 -25.33 21.75 18.80
C GLY A 451 -25.54 21.03 20.14
N GLU A 452 -26.31 19.93 20.16
CA GLU A 452 -26.71 19.24 21.38
C GLU A 452 -25.82 18.03 21.72
N LYS A 453 -25.68 17.77 23.03
CA LYS A 453 -25.00 16.58 23.55
C LYS A 453 -25.82 15.30 23.27
N LEU A 454 -25.11 14.19 23.05
CA LEU A 454 -25.71 12.86 22.78
C LEU A 454 -26.75 12.40 23.81
N VAL A 455 -26.54 12.76 25.07
CA VAL A 455 -27.45 12.50 26.19
C VAL A 455 -27.73 13.81 26.89
N SER A 456 -28.98 14.28 26.81
CA SER A 456 -29.45 15.43 27.55
C SER A 456 -30.38 14.96 28.66
N LEU A 457 -30.00 15.22 29.92
CA LEU A 457 -30.82 14.92 31.10
C LEU A 457 -32.10 15.77 31.15
N ALA A 458 -32.20 16.81 30.31
CA ALA A 458 -33.38 17.66 30.19
C ALA A 458 -34.51 17.03 29.34
N ARG A 459 -34.24 15.92 28.63
CA ARG A 459 -35.22 15.23 27.77
C ARG A 459 -35.98 14.14 28.53
N SER A 460 -37.22 13.86 28.11
CA SER A 460 -38.05 12.81 28.69
C SER A 460 -37.36 11.42 28.58
N PRO A 461 -37.62 10.48 29.51
CA PRO A 461 -36.95 9.18 29.55
C PRO A 461 -37.04 8.38 28.24
N GLU A 462 -38.13 8.56 27.50
CA GLU A 462 -38.46 7.88 26.25
C GLU A 462 -37.66 8.39 25.04
N VAL A 463 -37.09 9.61 25.11
CA VAL A 463 -36.39 10.27 23.99
C VAL A 463 -35.00 10.81 24.40
N ARG A 464 -34.36 10.17 25.38
CA ARG A 464 -33.05 10.61 25.92
C ARG A 464 -31.92 10.62 24.89
N GLY A 465 -31.99 9.75 23.87
CA GLY A 465 -30.96 9.65 22.84
C GLY A 465 -31.16 10.67 21.72
N LEU A 466 -30.10 11.41 21.38
CA LEU A 466 -30.13 12.43 20.33
C LEU A 466 -30.64 11.91 18.99
N VAL A 467 -30.22 10.70 18.57
CA VAL A 467 -30.65 10.08 17.30
C VAL A 467 -32.15 9.80 17.28
N ALA A 468 -32.71 9.29 18.37
CA ALA A 468 -34.14 9.01 18.48
C ALA A 468 -34.96 10.31 18.42
N TYR A 469 -34.49 11.35 19.12
CA TYR A 469 -35.12 12.67 19.10
C TYR A 469 -35.08 13.32 17.71
N PHE A 470 -33.95 13.22 17.02
CA PHE A 470 -33.78 13.71 15.66
C PHE A 470 -34.73 13.00 14.68
N ASN A 471 -34.77 11.66 14.70
CA ASN A 471 -35.63 10.89 13.82
C ASN A 471 -37.12 11.20 14.04
N PHE A 472 -37.55 11.30 15.30
CA PHE A 472 -38.91 11.69 15.65
C PHE A 472 -39.24 13.11 15.14
N SER A 473 -38.33 14.07 15.33
CA SER A 473 -38.53 15.44 14.85
C SER A 473 -38.58 15.52 13.32
N MET A 474 -37.81 14.69 12.63
CA MET A 474 -37.85 14.57 11.16
C MET A 474 -39.15 13.93 10.66
N GLU A 475 -39.77 13.02 11.39
CA GLU A 475 -41.05 12.40 11.03
C GLU A 475 -42.24 13.35 11.25
N GLU A 476 -42.17 14.15 12.32
CA GLU A 476 -43.19 15.15 12.65
C GLU A 476 -43.03 16.48 11.88
N ASN A 477 -42.08 16.57 10.93
CA ASN A 477 -41.73 17.81 10.22
C ASN A 477 -41.35 18.99 11.15
N ARG A 478 -40.74 18.67 12.29
CA ARG A 478 -40.28 19.62 13.33
C ARG A 478 -38.76 19.77 13.39
N LEU A 479 -38.08 19.61 12.25
CA LEU A 479 -36.62 19.76 12.17
C LEU A 479 -36.14 21.12 12.71
N PHE A 480 -36.80 22.20 12.31
CA PHE A 480 -36.43 23.55 12.74
C PHE A 480 -36.72 23.84 14.21
N ASP A 481 -37.29 22.91 14.99
CA ASP A 481 -37.37 23.06 16.44
C ASP A 481 -36.06 22.66 17.12
N ILE A 482 -35.32 21.71 16.51
CA ILE A 482 -34.14 21.06 17.11
C ILE A 482 -32.81 21.56 16.55
N VAL A 483 -32.83 22.20 15.39
CA VAL A 483 -31.63 22.79 14.79
C VAL A 483 -31.09 23.89 15.69
N ASP A 484 -29.78 24.06 15.70
CA ASP A 484 -29.09 25.13 16.42
C ASP A 484 -29.58 26.51 15.93
N ALA A 485 -29.76 27.46 16.85
CA ALA A 485 -30.25 28.80 16.52
C ALA A 485 -29.36 29.52 15.49
N GLN A 486 -28.04 29.36 15.60
CA GLN A 486 -27.09 29.98 14.67
C GLN A 486 -27.17 29.35 13.28
N VAL A 487 -27.39 28.03 13.22
CA VAL A 487 -27.60 27.33 11.94
C VAL A 487 -28.88 27.79 11.26
N LYS A 488 -29.96 28.07 12.02
CA LYS A 488 -31.21 28.63 11.46
C LYS A 488 -31.03 30.05 10.93
N GLU A 489 -30.19 30.84 11.57
CA GLU A 489 -29.96 32.23 11.19
C GLU A 489 -29.08 32.36 9.94
N GLU A 490 -28.00 31.57 9.87
CA GLU A 490 -27.01 31.67 8.78
C GLU A 490 -27.29 30.72 7.59
N GLY A 491 -28.04 29.65 7.83
CA GLY A 491 -28.25 28.57 6.86
C GLY A 491 -29.49 28.77 6.00
N VAL A 492 -29.35 28.45 4.70
CA VAL A 492 -30.49 28.37 3.78
C VAL A 492 -31.33 27.14 4.14
N THR A 493 -32.65 27.32 4.23
CA THR A 493 -33.63 26.28 4.61
C THR A 493 -33.44 24.99 3.82
N GLU A 494 -33.24 25.09 2.51
CA GLU A 494 -33.03 23.97 1.61
C GLU A 494 -31.75 23.19 1.93
N ASP A 495 -30.66 23.88 2.26
CA ASP A 495 -29.38 23.26 2.58
C ASP A 495 -29.43 22.54 3.93
N ILE A 496 -30.05 23.17 4.94
CA ILE A 496 -30.26 22.55 6.26
C ILE A 496 -31.10 21.27 6.10
N LEU A 497 -32.18 21.33 5.32
CA LEU A 497 -33.04 20.18 5.05
C LEU A 497 -32.30 19.08 4.28
N ALA A 498 -31.44 19.45 3.32
CA ALA A 498 -30.62 18.50 2.57
C ALA A 498 -29.63 17.76 3.47
N VAL A 499 -28.93 18.47 4.37
CA VAL A 499 -28.01 17.87 5.34
C VAL A 499 -28.76 16.98 6.33
N ALA A 500 -29.91 17.43 6.85
CA ALA A 500 -30.72 16.65 7.77
C ALA A 500 -31.27 15.37 7.10
N THR A 501 -31.68 15.46 5.84
CA THR A 501 -32.12 14.29 5.06
C THR A 501 -30.96 13.31 4.83
N LEU A 502 -29.76 13.82 4.55
CA LEU A 502 -28.56 12.99 4.42
C LEU A 502 -28.21 12.30 5.75
N ALA A 503 -28.28 13.02 6.87
CA ALA A 503 -28.07 12.45 8.20
C ALA A 503 -29.08 11.34 8.51
N LYS A 504 -30.37 11.57 8.22
CA LYS A 504 -31.43 10.55 8.38
C LYS A 504 -31.15 9.28 7.57
N ARG A 505 -30.64 9.42 6.34
CA ARG A 505 -30.23 8.27 5.51
C ARG A 505 -29.02 7.53 6.06
N CYS A 506 -28.06 8.24 6.65
CA CYS A 506 -26.90 7.62 7.31
C CYS A 506 -27.31 6.85 8.58
N LEU A 507 -28.35 7.31 9.27
CA LEU A 507 -28.86 6.76 10.52
C LEU A 507 -29.93 5.66 10.34
N ASP A 508 -30.12 5.14 9.11
CA ASP A 508 -31.07 4.04 8.87
C ASP A 508 -30.70 2.81 9.71
N LEU A 509 -31.71 2.15 10.29
CA LEU A 509 -31.48 0.95 11.12
C LEU A 509 -30.90 -0.22 10.33
N SER A 510 -31.15 -0.29 9.02
CA SER A 510 -30.56 -1.30 8.13
C SER A 510 -29.32 -0.74 7.45
N GLY A 511 -28.15 -1.34 7.71
CA GLY A 511 -26.89 -0.93 7.09
C GLY A 511 -26.94 -0.94 5.55
N LYS A 512 -27.73 -1.85 4.96
CA LYS A 512 -27.90 -1.98 3.49
C LYS A 512 -28.59 -0.77 2.84
N ARG A 513 -29.41 -0.02 3.59
CA ARG A 513 -30.11 1.17 3.07
C ARG A 513 -29.30 2.46 3.25
N ARG A 514 -28.22 2.41 4.04
CA ARG A 514 -27.33 3.55 4.24
C ARG A 514 -26.53 3.82 2.96
N PRO A 515 -26.24 5.08 2.62
CA PRO A 515 -25.32 5.42 1.54
C PRO A 515 -23.89 4.95 1.86
N THR A 516 -23.02 4.93 0.87
CA THR A 516 -21.56 4.78 1.06
C THR A 516 -20.95 6.12 1.45
N MET A 517 -19.79 6.12 2.12
CA MET A 517 -19.11 7.38 2.45
C MET A 517 -18.72 8.20 1.21
N LYS A 518 -18.51 7.53 0.06
CA LYS A 518 -18.31 8.21 -1.23
C LYS A 518 -19.54 9.00 -1.67
N GLU A 519 -20.73 8.41 -1.58
CA GLU A 519 -21.99 9.09 -1.90
C GLU A 519 -22.27 10.24 -0.91
N VAL A 520 -21.99 10.02 0.38
CA VAL A 520 -22.12 11.05 1.42
C VAL A 520 -21.18 12.22 1.14
N ALA A 521 -19.91 11.96 0.82
CA ALA A 521 -18.94 13.00 0.49
C ALA A 521 -19.37 13.81 -0.74
N MET A 522 -19.81 13.15 -1.82
CA MET A 522 -20.32 13.82 -3.01
C MET A 522 -21.55 14.69 -2.73
N ALA A 523 -22.48 14.22 -1.89
CA ALA A 523 -23.66 14.98 -1.51
C ALA A 523 -23.29 16.24 -0.71
N LEU A 524 -22.38 16.12 0.27
CA LEU A 524 -21.92 17.26 1.08
C LEU A 524 -21.14 18.28 0.26
N GLU A 525 -20.29 17.84 -0.67
CA GLU A 525 -19.59 18.72 -1.60
C GLU A 525 -20.55 19.51 -2.49
N TRP A 526 -21.64 18.87 -2.93
CA TRP A 526 -22.66 19.53 -3.74
C TRP A 526 -23.42 20.60 -2.93
N ILE A 527 -23.89 20.26 -1.73
CA ILE A 527 -24.54 21.21 -0.81
C ILE A 527 -23.60 22.40 -0.52
N GLN A 528 -22.32 22.14 -0.24
CA GLN A 528 -21.36 23.21 0.03
C GLN A 528 -21.14 24.14 -1.17
N LYS A 529 -21.18 23.63 -2.41
CA LYS A 529 -21.07 24.44 -3.63
C LYS A 529 -22.32 25.30 -3.84
N SER A 530 -23.51 24.75 -3.57
CA SER A 530 -24.78 25.49 -3.64
C SER A 530 -24.78 26.68 -2.69
N VAL A 531 -24.39 26.49 -1.43
CA VAL A 531 -24.28 27.57 -0.42
C VAL A 531 -23.36 28.71 -0.90
N LYS A 532 -22.20 28.36 -1.50
CA LYS A 532 -21.25 29.35 -2.03
C LYS A 532 -21.83 30.13 -3.21
N ALA A 533 -22.58 29.47 -4.09
CA ALA A 533 -23.24 30.11 -5.23
C ALA A 533 -24.35 31.07 -4.76
N SER A 534 -25.15 30.68 -3.77
CA SER A 534 -26.22 31.52 -3.20
C SER A 534 -25.66 32.78 -2.52
N LYS A 535 -24.55 32.68 -1.79
CA LYS A 535 -23.87 33.85 -1.20
C LYS A 535 -23.26 34.78 -2.25
N LEU A 536 -22.74 34.26 -3.36
CA LEU A 536 -22.24 35.08 -4.47
C LEU A 536 -23.37 35.86 -5.16
N GLN A 537 -24.56 35.26 -5.27
CA GLN A 537 -25.75 35.93 -5.80
C GLN A 537 -26.29 37.01 -4.85
N GLN A 538 -26.38 36.71 -3.54
CA GLN A 538 -26.77 37.71 -2.52
C GLN A 538 -25.80 38.90 -2.47
N ASN A 539 -24.49 38.65 -2.58
CA ASN A 539 -23.49 39.72 -2.63
C ASN A 539 -23.54 40.54 -3.95
N GLN A 540 -24.01 39.95 -5.06
CA GLN A 540 -24.24 40.69 -6.31
C GLN A 540 -25.53 41.52 -6.25
N GLU A 541 -26.59 41.01 -5.63
CA GLU A 541 -27.84 41.74 -5.41
C GLU A 541 -27.67 42.90 -4.41
N GLU A 542 -26.85 42.75 -3.36
CA GLU A 542 -26.50 43.86 -2.46
C GLU A 542 -25.68 44.95 -3.16
N VAL A 543 -24.75 44.58 -4.06
CA VAL A 543 -23.99 45.55 -4.86
C VAL A 543 -24.88 46.25 -5.89
N GLU A 544 -25.91 45.59 -6.42
CA GLU A 544 -26.89 46.18 -7.34
C GLU A 544 -27.92 47.06 -6.61
N TYR A 545 -28.25 46.74 -5.36
CA TYR A 545 -29.07 47.58 -4.47
C TYR A 545 -28.36 48.87 -4.04
N VAL A 546 -27.09 48.78 -3.62
CA VAL A 546 -26.26 49.96 -3.29
C VAL A 546 -26.02 50.84 -4.52
N ARG A 547 -25.97 50.25 -5.73
CA ARG A 547 -25.87 51.01 -6.98
C ARG A 547 -27.16 51.76 -7.33
N ASN A 548 -28.32 51.25 -6.93
CA ASN A 548 -29.62 51.87 -7.20
C ASN A 548 -30.03 52.93 -6.15
N GLU A 549 -29.44 52.95 -4.95
CA GLU A 549 -29.66 54.03 -3.96
C GLU A 549 -28.80 55.29 -4.23
N LEU A 550 -27.81 55.22 -5.12
CA LEU A 550 -26.90 56.34 -5.42
C LEU A 550 -27.23 57.10 -6.72
N ILE A 551 -28.41 56.88 -7.32
CA ILE A 551 -28.86 57.63 -8.51
C ILE A 551 -30.12 58.43 -8.17
N CYS A 552 -29.91 59.58 -7.53
CA CYS A 552 -30.86 60.70 -7.56
C CYS A 552 -30.11 62.00 -7.86
N ASP A 553 -30.55 62.62 -8.96
CA ASP A 553 -30.46 64.03 -9.38
C ASP A 553 -29.10 64.73 -9.54
N CYS A 554 -28.68 64.94 -10.80
CA CYS A 554 -28.85 66.24 -11.49
C CYS A 554 -28.42 66.17 -12.98
N PRO A 555 -28.90 67.08 -13.85
CA PRO A 555 -29.03 66.85 -15.30
C PRO A 555 -28.04 67.65 -16.17
N TRP A 556 -28.07 67.37 -17.50
CA TRP A 556 -27.37 68.02 -18.63
C TRP A 556 -25.86 67.67 -18.70
N ASP A 557 -25.23 67.23 -19.81
CA ASP A 557 -25.36 67.65 -21.19
C ASP A 557 -24.89 66.60 -22.24
N VAL A 558 -25.31 66.86 -23.47
CA VAL A 558 -25.13 66.14 -24.74
C VAL A 558 -23.67 66.04 -25.23
N ALA A 559 -23.25 64.87 -25.71
CA ALA A 559 -22.55 64.70 -27.01
C ALA A 559 -22.33 63.21 -27.35
N SER A 560 -22.99 62.79 -28.42
CA SER A 560 -22.73 61.63 -29.26
C SER A 560 -21.30 61.60 -29.83
N GLU A 561 -20.73 60.40 -29.98
CA GLU A 561 -20.18 59.95 -31.26
C GLU A 561 -19.99 58.43 -31.33
N SER A 562 -20.25 57.92 -32.54
CA SER A 562 -20.26 56.54 -33.00
C SER A 562 -18.87 56.18 -33.55
N THR A 563 -18.38 54.95 -33.49
CA THR A 563 -18.50 53.89 -34.51
C THR A 563 -17.30 52.94 -34.31
N GLY A 564 -17.40 51.68 -34.73
CA GLY A 564 -16.18 50.89 -34.94
C GLY A 564 -16.32 49.38 -34.81
N SER A 565 -17.13 48.79 -35.68
CA SER A 565 -17.17 47.36 -36.00
C SER A 565 -15.81 46.78 -36.41
N GLY A 566 -15.55 45.49 -36.13
CA GLY A 566 -14.46 44.77 -36.78
C GLY A 566 -14.25 43.33 -36.32
N PHE A 567 -15.07 42.40 -36.81
CA PHE A 567 -14.80 40.97 -36.84
C PHE A 567 -13.49 40.66 -37.60
N ASN A 568 -12.67 39.73 -37.09
CA ASN A 568 -12.32 38.52 -37.84
C ASN A 568 -11.54 37.51 -36.98
N GLY A 569 -11.96 36.25 -37.08
CA GLY A 569 -11.27 35.09 -36.54
C GLY A 569 -10.11 34.62 -37.42
N GLY A 570 -9.25 33.82 -36.81
CA GLY A 570 -8.16 33.10 -37.46
C GLY A 570 -7.52 32.13 -36.48
N THR A 571 -7.86 30.85 -36.63
CA THR A 571 -7.30 29.68 -35.95
C THR A 571 -5.82 29.47 -36.25
N ALA A 572 -5.02 29.11 -35.24
CA ALA A 572 -3.80 28.33 -35.40
C ALA A 572 -3.58 27.40 -34.19
N SER A 573 -3.30 26.14 -34.51
CA SER A 573 -3.02 25.04 -33.59
C SER A 573 -1.53 25.01 -33.24
N SER A 574 -1.17 24.66 -32.01
CA SER A 574 0.05 23.89 -31.74
C SER A 574 -0.15 22.96 -30.54
N LYS A 575 0.17 21.69 -30.78
CA LYS A 575 0.32 20.60 -29.81
C LYS A 575 1.64 20.73 -29.04
N ASP A 576 1.74 19.85 -28.03
CA ASP A 576 2.92 19.36 -27.31
C ASP A 576 3.25 20.15 -26.03
N SER A 577 3.53 19.55 -24.87
CA SER A 577 3.58 18.15 -24.42
C SER A 577 3.81 18.18 -22.90
N LEU A 578 3.34 17.15 -22.19
CA LEU A 578 3.68 16.83 -20.80
C LEU A 578 5.15 16.42 -20.66
N PRO A 579 5.69 16.44 -19.43
CA PRO A 579 6.11 15.15 -18.88
C PRO A 579 5.74 14.91 -17.41
N LEU A 580 5.49 13.61 -17.17
CA LEU A 580 5.54 12.87 -15.91
C LEU A 580 6.96 12.83 -15.32
N LEU A 581 7.02 12.54 -14.02
CA LEU A 581 8.04 11.79 -13.22
C LEU A 581 7.92 12.33 -11.78
N SER A 582 8.07 11.58 -10.70
CA SER A 582 8.37 10.16 -10.42
C SER A 582 8.22 10.03 -8.91
#